data_AF-A0AA39RLU1-F1
#
_entry.id   AF-A0AA39RLU1-F1
#
_cell.length_a   1.000
_cell.length_b   1.000
_cell.length_c   1.000
_cell.angle_alpha   90.00
_cell.angle_beta   90.00
_cell.angle_gamma   90.00
#
_symmetry.space_group_name_H-M   'P 1'
#
loop_
_entity.id
_entity.type
_entity.pdbx_description
1 polymer ?
#
loop_
_entity_poly.entity_id
_entity_poly.type
_entity_poly.pdbx_seq_one_letter_code
_entity_poly.pdbx_strand_id
1 'polypeptide(L)'
;MAESARPAAPSSAVHIIYTELPQDEEPEAYHMRLLSNVVGSEEMAKEALLYSYKNAASGFSATLTPEQVTEMSKQPGVLQVVRSKTVQLHSGPGRLH
;
A
#
# COMPACT_ATOMS: atom_id res chain seq x y z
N MET A 1 11.37 15.31 -31.93
CA MET A 1 11.66 14.81 -30.57
C MET A 1 10.49 13.91 -30.19
N ALA A 2 10.65 12.60 -30.32
CA ALA A 2 9.60 11.64 -30.00
C ALA A 2 9.49 11.55 -28.48
N GLU A 3 8.43 12.11 -27.92
CA GLU A 3 8.04 11.82 -26.55
C GLU A 3 7.57 10.35 -26.57
N SER A 4 8.45 9.46 -26.13
CA SER A 4 8.14 8.05 -25.91
C SER A 4 7.04 7.98 -24.86
N ALA A 5 5.79 8.03 -25.31
CA ALA A 5 4.63 7.63 -24.54
C ALA A 5 4.78 6.14 -24.26
N ARG A 6 5.59 5.83 -23.25
CA ARG A 6 5.66 4.55 -22.56
C ARG A 6 4.20 4.21 -22.25
N PRO A 7 3.68 3.04 -22.68
CA PRO A 7 2.27 2.72 -22.48
C PRO A 7 2.01 2.89 -20.99
N ALA A 8 0.95 3.63 -20.65
CA ALA A 8 0.54 3.88 -19.28
C ALA A 8 0.44 2.53 -18.56
N ALA A 9 1.52 2.15 -17.88
CA ALA A 9 1.57 0.97 -17.05
C ALA A 9 0.43 1.09 -16.03
N PRO A 10 -0.16 -0.03 -15.57
CA PRO A 10 -1.12 0.01 -14.48
C PRO A 10 -0.50 0.79 -13.32
N SER A 11 -0.97 2.03 -13.11
CA SER A 11 -0.25 2.99 -12.27
C SER A 11 -0.35 2.54 -10.84
N SER A 12 0.74 1.97 -10.34
CA SER A 12 0.94 1.59 -8.96
C SER A 12 0.78 2.83 -8.09
N ALA A 13 -0.24 2.82 -7.23
CA ALA A 13 -0.53 3.92 -6.33
C ALA A 13 -0.50 3.42 -4.90
N VAL A 14 -0.26 4.34 -3.97
CA VAL A 14 -0.31 4.03 -2.55
C VAL A 14 -1.76 3.76 -2.15
N HIS A 15 -2.00 2.60 -1.57
CA HIS A 15 -3.26 2.20 -0.99
C HIS A 15 -3.07 1.90 0.49
N ILE A 16 -4.08 2.17 1.28
CA ILE A 16 -4.19 1.85 2.71
C ILE A 16 -5.13 0.65 2.80
N ILE A 17 -4.58 -0.46 3.26
CA ILE A 17 -5.27 -1.73 3.44
C ILE A 17 -5.61 -1.83 4.92
N TYR A 18 -6.88 -1.86 5.25
CA TYR A 18 -7.39 -2.15 6.58
C TYR A 18 -7.58 -3.66 6.70
N THR A 19 -7.03 -4.24 7.75
CA THR A 19 -7.13 -5.67 8.06
C THR A 19 -7.80 -5.87 9.41
N GLU A 20 -8.23 -7.09 9.69
CA GLU A 20 -8.62 -7.48 11.05
C GLU A 20 -7.37 -7.59 11.94
N LEU A 21 -7.48 -7.26 13.22
CA LEU A 21 -6.38 -7.45 14.18
C LEU A 21 -6.25 -8.95 14.48
N PRO A 22 -5.14 -9.61 14.11
CA PRO A 22 -4.88 -10.96 14.61
C PRO A 22 -4.68 -10.88 16.13
N GLN A 23 -5.49 -11.64 16.88
CA GLN A 23 -5.46 -11.66 18.34
C GLN A 23 -4.33 -12.55 18.90
N ASP A 24 -3.81 -13.46 18.06
CA ASP A 24 -2.85 -14.52 18.43
C ASP A 24 -1.52 -14.49 17.63
N GLU A 25 -1.34 -13.58 16.65
CA GLU A 25 -0.12 -13.47 15.83
C GLU A 25 0.34 -12.02 15.69
N GLU A 26 1.62 -11.80 15.38
CA GLU A 26 2.15 -10.46 15.12
C GLU A 26 1.49 -9.83 13.87
N PRO A 27 0.94 -8.62 13.98
CA PRO A 27 0.26 -7.96 12.86
C PRO A 27 1.18 -7.73 11.66
N GLU A 28 2.46 -7.44 11.90
CA GLU A 28 3.45 -7.25 10.83
C GLU A 28 3.66 -8.53 9.99
N ALA A 29 3.72 -9.71 10.63
CA ALA A 29 3.87 -10.98 9.92
C ALA A 29 2.61 -11.31 9.11
N TYR A 30 1.43 -11.07 9.68
CA TYR A 30 0.15 -11.26 9.00
C TYR A 30 0.01 -10.36 7.78
N HIS A 31 0.36 -9.07 7.91
CA HIS A 31 0.33 -8.09 6.82
C HIS A 31 1.28 -8.49 5.68
N MET A 32 2.49 -8.94 6.03
CA MET A 32 3.49 -9.33 5.03
C MET A 32 3.05 -10.57 4.25
N ARG A 33 2.42 -11.56 4.90
CA ARG A 33 1.84 -12.75 4.24
C ARG A 33 0.69 -12.39 3.31
N LEU A 34 -0.23 -11.53 3.75
CA LEU A 34 -1.32 -11.03 2.90
C LEU A 34 -0.78 -10.36 1.65
N LEU A 35 0.17 -9.44 1.85
CA LEU A 35 0.77 -8.69 0.76
C LEU A 35 1.55 -9.60 -0.20
N SER A 36 2.37 -10.52 0.32
CA SER A 36 3.15 -11.46 -0.50
C SER A 36 2.27 -12.40 -1.32
N ASN A 37 1.12 -12.83 -0.79
CA ASN A 37 0.15 -13.62 -1.55
C ASN A 37 -0.38 -12.90 -2.80
N VAL A 38 -0.51 -11.57 -2.75
CA VAL A 38 -1.07 -10.78 -3.85
C VAL A 38 -0.01 -10.30 -4.82
N VAL A 39 1.15 -9.86 -4.33
CA VAL A 39 2.25 -9.42 -5.19
C VAL A 39 3.08 -10.60 -5.73
N GLY A 40 2.91 -11.80 -5.15
CA GLY A 40 3.53 -13.05 -5.58
C GLY A 40 4.90 -13.35 -4.94
N SER A 41 5.50 -12.39 -4.24
CA SER A 41 6.84 -12.53 -3.64
C SER A 41 6.96 -11.73 -2.35
N GLU A 42 7.69 -12.26 -1.36
CA GLU A 42 7.96 -11.54 -0.11
C GLU A 42 8.86 -10.30 -0.34
N GLU A 43 9.81 -10.37 -1.26
CA GLU A 43 10.69 -9.25 -1.60
C GLU A 43 9.88 -8.08 -2.19
N MET A 44 9.02 -8.36 -3.16
CA MET A 44 8.12 -7.36 -3.73
C MET A 44 7.12 -6.84 -2.70
N ALA A 45 6.69 -7.67 -1.74
CA ALA A 45 5.84 -7.23 -0.65
C ALA A 45 6.57 -6.22 0.24
N LYS A 46 7.82 -6.49 0.61
CA LYS A 46 8.65 -5.56 1.40
C LYS A 46 8.91 -4.25 0.65
N GLU A 47 9.14 -4.30 -0.66
CA GLU A 47 9.31 -3.10 -1.48
C GLU A 47 8.02 -2.30 -1.66
N ALA A 48 6.89 -2.99 -1.78
CA ALA A 48 5.58 -2.35 -1.90
C ALA A 48 5.10 -1.77 -0.57
N LEU A 49 5.42 -2.40 0.55
CA LEU A 49 5.02 -1.99 1.90
C LEU A 49 5.70 -0.67 2.27
N LEU A 50 4.90 0.39 2.39
CA LEU A 50 5.36 1.71 2.79
C LEU A 50 5.30 1.90 4.30
N TYR A 51 4.25 1.40 4.93
CA TYR A 51 4.05 1.55 6.37
C TYR A 51 3.11 0.47 6.91
N SER A 52 3.44 -0.10 8.07
CA SER A 52 2.56 -1.04 8.77
C SER A 52 1.95 -0.34 10.00
N TYR A 53 0.62 -0.25 10.05
CA TYR A 53 -0.10 0.26 11.20
C TYR A 53 -0.28 -0.87 12.21
N LYS A 54 0.31 -0.69 13.40
CA LYS A 54 0.34 -1.72 14.46
C LYS A 54 -0.31 -1.33 15.78
N ASN A 55 -0.62 -0.05 15.99
CA ASN A 55 -1.05 0.47 17.30
C ASN A 55 -2.53 0.92 17.35
N ALA A 56 -2.95 1.78 16.41
CA ALA A 56 -4.29 2.42 16.46
C ALA A 56 -5.29 1.84 15.45
N ALA A 57 -4.80 1.16 14.42
CA ALA A 57 -5.60 0.48 13.41
C ALA A 57 -4.78 -0.70 12.88
N SER A 58 -5.45 -1.82 12.62
CA SER A 58 -4.86 -2.95 11.92
C SER A 58 -4.88 -2.67 10.42
N GLY A 59 -3.70 -2.62 9.84
CA GLY A 59 -3.57 -2.40 8.42
C GLY A 59 -2.17 -2.01 8.00
N PHE A 60 -2.01 -1.76 6.71
CA PHE A 60 -0.75 -1.31 6.15
C PHE A 60 -0.98 -0.47 4.90
N SER A 61 -0.05 0.42 4.61
CA SER A 61 -0.01 1.13 3.34
C SER A 61 1.00 0.45 2.43
N ALA A 62 0.57 0.17 1.20
CA ALA A 62 1.43 -0.42 0.19
C ALA A 62 1.16 0.18 -1.19
N THR A 63 2.20 0.20 -2.01
CA THR A 63 2.09 0.59 -3.42
C THR A 63 1.63 -0.61 -4.22
N LEU A 64 0.39 -0.57 -4.70
CA LEU A 64 -0.25 -1.67 -5.41
C LEU A 64 -0.79 -1.23 -6.76
N THR A 65 -0.78 -2.15 -7.73
CA THR A 65 -1.48 -1.99 -9.01
C THR A 65 -2.99 -2.20 -8.84
N PRO A 66 -3.84 -1.70 -9.77
CA PRO A 66 -5.28 -1.91 -9.69
C PRO A 66 -5.69 -3.39 -9.64
N GLU A 67 -4.94 -4.26 -10.32
CA GLU A 67 -5.12 -5.71 -10.29
C GLU A 67 -4.83 -6.26 -8.89
N GLN A 68 -3.70 -5.88 -8.29
CA GLN A 68 -3.34 -6.28 -6.93
C GLN A 68 -4.33 -5.76 -5.89
N VAL A 69 -4.86 -4.54 -6.04
CA VAL A 69 -5.90 -4.00 -5.15
C VAL A 69 -7.15 -4.86 -5.18
N THR A 70 -7.54 -5.31 -6.38
CA THR A 70 -8.71 -6.18 -6.56
C THR A 70 -8.49 -7.54 -5.90
N GLU A 71 -7.29 -8.12 -6.06
CA GLU A 71 -6.93 -9.38 -5.40
C GLU A 71 -6.84 -9.21 -3.88
N MET A 72 -6.31 -8.08 -3.39
CA MET A 72 -6.22 -7.80 -1.97
C MET A 72 -7.59 -7.68 -1.32
N SER A 73 -8.56 -7.04 -2.00
CA SER A 73 -9.94 -6.96 -1.51
C SER A 73 -10.65 -8.33 -1.43
N LYS A 74 -10.12 -9.37 -2.08
CA LYS A 74 -10.65 -10.75 -2.01
C LYS A 74 -9.99 -11.58 -0.91
N GLN A 75 -8.88 -11.11 -0.32
CA GLN A 75 -8.18 -11.87 0.70
C GLN A 75 -8.99 -11.91 2.01
N PRO A 76 -9.06 -13.07 2.68
CA PRO A 76 -9.71 -13.17 3.98
C PRO A 76 -8.93 -12.35 5.02
N GLY A 77 -9.67 -11.54 5.79
CA GLY A 77 -9.11 -10.64 6.81
C GLY A 77 -8.74 -9.24 6.30
N VAL A 78 -8.95 -8.94 5.02
CA VAL A 78 -8.94 -7.56 4.51
C VAL A 78 -10.34 -6.96 4.64
N LEU A 79 -10.46 -5.90 5.44
CA LEU A 79 -11.71 -5.18 5.67
C LEU A 79 -11.98 -4.17 4.57
N GLN A 80 -10.95 -3.41 4.16
CA GLN A 80 -11.12 -2.34 3.19
C GLN A 80 -9.79 -1.95 2.54
N VAL A 81 -9.81 -1.64 1.24
CA VAL A 81 -8.67 -1.04 0.53
C VAL A 81 -9.04 0.35 0.07
N VAL A 82 -8.33 1.36 0.56
CA VAL A 82 -8.59 2.77 0.25
C VAL A 82 -7.37 3.38 -0.42
N ARG A 83 -7.55 4.06 -1.55
CA ARG A 83 -6.44 4.78 -2.18
C ARG A 83 -5.94 5.90 -1.25
N SER A 84 -4.65 5.86 -0.90
CA SER A 84 -4.02 6.93 -0.14
C SER A 84 -3.97 8.19 -0.98
N LYS A 85 -4.50 9.29 -0.44
CA LYS A 85 -4.28 10.62 -0.98
C LYS A 85 -3.04 11.16 -0.30
N THR A 86 -1.87 10.92 -0.89
CA THR A 86 -0.65 11.61 -0.47
C THR A 86 -0.83 13.09 -0.80
N VAL A 87 -1.34 13.86 0.15
CA VAL A 87 -1.32 15.31 0.07
C VAL A 87 0.16 15.67 0.14
N GLN A 88 0.75 16.07 -0.98
CA GLN A 88 2.04 16.75 -0.96
C GLN A 88 1.81 18.02 -0.13
N LEU A 89 2.14 17.93 1.17
CA LEU A 89 2.18 19.09 2.03
C LEU A 89 3.21 20.02 1.40
N HIS A 90 2.69 21.07 0.79
CA HIS A 90 3.45 22.16 0.21
C HIS A 90 4.45 22.61 1.28
N SER A 91 5.72 22.28 1.11
CA SER A 91 6.80 23.01 1.77
C SER A 91 6.79 24.41 1.14
N GLY A 92 5.90 25.28 1.62
CA GLY A 92 5.94 26.68 1.25
C GLY A 92 7.33 27.20 1.56
N PRO A 93 8.01 27.91 0.64
CA PRO A 93 9.30 28.49 0.95
C PRO A 93 9.08 29.51 2.05
N GLY A 94 9.50 29.17 3.27
CA GLY A 94 9.61 30.09 4.39
C GLY A 94 10.64 31.15 4.03
N ARG A 95 10.20 32.17 3.29
CA ARG A 95 10.94 33.41 3.10
C ARG A 95 10.83 34.20 4.40
N LEU A 96 11.77 33.95 5.32
CA LEU A 96 12.03 34.85 6.43
C LEU A 96 12.65 36.13 5.85
N HIS A 97 12.07 37.27 6.21
CA HIS A 97 12.43 38.62 5.78
C HIS A 97 12.99 39.41 6.96
#